data_AF-A0A662SNP7-F1
#
_entry.id   AF-A0A662SNP7-F1
#
_cell.length_a   1.000
_cell.length_b   1.000
_cell.length_c   1.000
_cell.angle_alpha   90.00
_cell.angle_beta   90.00
_cell.angle_gamma   90.00
#
_symmetry.space_group_name_H-M   'P 1'
#
loop_
_entity.id
_entity.type
_entity.pdbx_description
1 polymer ?
#
loop_
_entity_poly.entity_id
_entity_poly.type
_entity_poly.pdbx_seq_one_letter_code
_entity_poly.pdbx_strand_id
1 'polypeptide(L)'
;MLEKPIKGRPGWKEFKEAVSKGKRAKRTGNGSSVRVAPLGIIHPPDRLAELVRDVDRACGITHNTKSALSAGCAIAAAFSAAIEVWELEDLINIAIEGAELGKKLGEDDLAPDVARRLKWLKKEVLEKEVSILDLRIKGLNPGFQAWEGATFALALVMLYENAREAILCAVNMGGDADSIAAMAGGIISARFPSTLPIRWISTVKRVNNLRMEELAASLVAIRLSKI
;
A
#
# COMPACT_ATOMS: atom_id res chain seq x y z
N MET A 1 -5.48 3.72 -23.79
CA MET A 1 -4.61 4.73 -23.13
C MET A 1 -5.50 5.87 -22.68
N LEU A 2 -5.34 6.45 -21.47
CA LEU A 2 -6.22 7.54 -21.00
C LEU A 2 -6.10 8.75 -21.94
N GLU A 3 -7.17 9.08 -22.65
CA GLU A 3 -7.17 10.15 -23.67
C GLU A 3 -7.17 11.55 -23.05
N LYS A 4 -7.83 11.70 -21.88
CA LYS A 4 -8.03 13.00 -21.22
C LYS A 4 -7.05 13.23 -20.07
N PRO A 5 -6.58 14.48 -19.87
CA PRO A 5 -5.78 14.84 -18.71
C PRO A 5 -6.51 14.55 -17.40
N ILE A 6 -5.78 13.99 -16.45
CA ILE A 6 -6.23 13.91 -15.07
C ILE A 6 -6.22 15.33 -14.50
N LYS A 7 -7.37 15.80 -14.03
CA LYS A 7 -7.53 17.15 -13.47
C LYS A 7 -6.48 17.40 -12.39
N GLY A 8 -5.73 18.50 -12.51
CA GLY A 8 -4.72 18.92 -11.53
C GLY A 8 -3.38 18.18 -11.61
N ARG A 9 -3.19 17.23 -12.54
CA ARG A 9 -1.89 16.55 -12.70
C ARG A 9 -0.91 17.41 -13.52
N PRO A 10 0.19 17.91 -12.93
CA PRO A 10 1.23 18.59 -13.69
C PRO A 10 1.95 17.60 -14.61
N GLY A 11 2.48 18.09 -15.72
CA GLY A 11 3.31 17.30 -16.63
C GLY A 11 2.57 16.25 -17.47
N TRP A 12 1.27 16.44 -17.75
CA TRP A 12 0.46 15.45 -18.48
C TRP A 12 0.94 15.22 -19.91
N LYS A 13 1.37 16.28 -20.61
CA LYS A 13 1.84 16.16 -22.00
C LYS A 13 3.14 15.37 -22.06
N GLU A 14 4.09 15.72 -21.21
CA GLU A 14 5.40 15.08 -21.04
C GLU A 14 5.23 13.61 -20.64
N PHE A 15 4.29 13.32 -19.73
CA PHE A 15 3.95 11.95 -19.37
C PHE A 15 3.43 11.16 -20.56
N LYS A 16 2.46 11.69 -21.32
CA LYS A 16 1.92 10.98 -22.50
C LYS A 16 3.01 10.70 -23.54
N GLU A 17 3.88 11.67 -23.80
CA GLU A 17 4.97 11.52 -24.76
C GLU A 17 6.02 10.50 -24.30
N ALA A 18 6.37 10.50 -23.02
CA ALA A 18 7.26 9.49 -22.45
C ALA A 18 6.65 8.09 -22.60
N VAL A 19 5.37 7.94 -22.27
CA VAL A 19 4.64 6.66 -22.36
C VAL A 19 4.50 6.18 -23.80
N SER A 20 4.21 7.06 -24.76
CA SER A 20 4.12 6.69 -26.18
C SER A 20 5.47 6.23 -26.75
N LYS A 21 6.58 6.66 -26.14
CA LYS A 21 7.95 6.22 -26.44
C LYS A 21 8.38 4.99 -25.62
N GLY A 22 7.47 4.35 -24.88
CA GLY A 22 7.77 3.20 -24.03
C GLY A 22 8.61 3.52 -22.78
N LYS A 23 8.82 4.80 -22.45
CA LYS A 23 9.60 5.20 -21.28
C LYS A 23 8.76 5.08 -20.01
N ARG A 24 9.39 4.54 -18.95
CA ARG A 24 8.81 4.45 -17.61
C ARG A 24 9.52 5.43 -16.68
N ALA A 25 8.76 6.16 -15.85
CA ALA A 25 9.35 7.14 -14.93
C ALA A 25 9.90 6.46 -13.66
N LYS A 26 11.06 6.90 -13.17
CA LYS A 26 11.79 6.30 -12.03
C LYS A 26 11.52 7.01 -10.70
N ARG A 27 10.25 7.29 -10.39
CA ARG A 27 9.90 7.94 -9.10
C ARG A 27 9.98 6.93 -7.96
N THR A 28 10.53 7.35 -6.83
CA THR A 28 10.76 6.52 -5.64
C THR A 28 9.75 6.78 -4.50
N GLY A 29 8.86 7.76 -4.67
CA GLY A 29 7.83 8.09 -3.68
C GLY A 29 6.76 6.99 -3.54
N ASN A 30 6.04 7.00 -2.43
CA ASN A 30 5.03 5.99 -2.09
C ASN A 30 3.73 6.03 -2.93
N GLY A 31 3.70 6.81 -4.01
CA GLY A 31 2.59 6.84 -4.96
C GLY A 31 2.32 5.47 -5.62
N SER A 32 3.30 4.56 -5.61
CA SER A 32 3.12 3.16 -5.99
C SER A 32 2.37 2.33 -4.94
N SER A 33 2.38 2.73 -3.67
CA SER A 33 1.84 1.98 -2.54
C SER A 33 0.48 2.49 -2.08
N VAL A 34 0.24 3.80 -2.08
CA VAL A 34 -1.01 4.40 -1.55
C VAL A 34 -2.26 4.07 -2.37
N ARG A 35 -2.09 3.57 -3.61
CA ARG A 35 -3.19 3.38 -4.58
C ARG A 35 -3.43 1.95 -5.04
N VAL A 36 -2.80 0.96 -4.40
CA VAL A 36 -2.87 -0.46 -4.82
C VAL A 36 -3.91 -1.28 -4.06
N ALA A 37 -4.65 -0.67 -3.13
CA ALA A 37 -5.76 -1.34 -2.45
C ALA A 37 -6.74 -2.04 -3.41
N PRO A 38 -7.14 -1.46 -4.57
CA PRO A 38 -7.99 -2.15 -5.54
C PRO A 38 -7.39 -3.46 -6.07
N LEU A 39 -6.07 -3.52 -6.27
CA LEU A 39 -5.40 -4.73 -6.74
C LEU A 39 -5.35 -5.82 -5.67
N GLY A 40 -5.17 -5.44 -4.40
CA GLY A 40 -5.31 -6.37 -3.27
C GLY A 40 -6.74 -6.89 -3.12
N ILE A 41 -7.75 -6.05 -3.38
CA ILE A 41 -9.16 -6.48 -3.39
C ILE A 41 -9.44 -7.45 -4.54
N ILE A 42 -8.94 -7.19 -5.74
CA ILE A 42 -9.21 -8.03 -6.92
C ILE A 42 -8.54 -9.40 -6.81
N HIS A 43 -7.31 -9.48 -6.32
CA HIS A 43 -6.53 -10.71 -6.35
C HIS A 43 -6.52 -11.40 -4.99
N PRO A 44 -7.03 -12.64 -4.83
CA PRO A 44 -6.88 -13.39 -3.59
C PRO A 44 -5.43 -13.80 -3.31
N PRO A 45 -5.09 -14.14 -2.05
CA PRO A 45 -3.70 -14.39 -1.64
C PRO A 45 -2.98 -15.48 -2.44
N ASP A 46 -3.70 -16.52 -2.88
CA ASP A 46 -3.19 -17.62 -3.71
C ASP A 46 -2.79 -17.18 -5.14
N ARG A 47 -3.19 -15.97 -5.55
CA ARG A 47 -2.85 -15.36 -6.85
C ARG A 47 -1.77 -14.28 -6.75
N LEU A 48 -0.86 -14.37 -5.78
CA LEU A 48 0.18 -13.37 -5.53
C LEU A 48 0.99 -13.00 -6.79
N ALA A 49 1.34 -13.98 -7.63
CA ALA A 49 2.08 -13.72 -8.85
C ALA A 49 1.30 -12.83 -9.85
N GLU A 50 -0.02 -12.94 -9.88
CA GLU A 50 -0.88 -12.13 -10.76
C GLU A 50 -1.04 -10.71 -10.21
N LEU A 51 -1.25 -10.61 -8.89
CA LEU A 51 -1.26 -9.35 -8.15
C LEU A 51 0.03 -8.55 -8.43
N VAL A 52 1.21 -9.18 -8.33
CA VAL A 52 2.50 -8.52 -8.59
C VAL A 52 2.60 -8.03 -10.03
N ARG A 53 2.14 -8.82 -11.02
CA ARG A 53 2.13 -8.40 -12.44
C ARG A 53 1.24 -7.18 -12.65
N ASP A 54 0.07 -7.15 -12.03
CA ASP A 54 -0.85 -6.02 -12.18
C ASP A 54 -0.39 -4.78 -11.40
N VAL A 55 0.32 -4.95 -10.28
CA VAL A 55 1.02 -3.84 -9.61
C VAL A 55 2.09 -3.24 -10.53
N ASP A 56 2.90 -4.02 -11.26
CA ASP A 56 3.85 -3.46 -12.25
C ASP A 56 3.12 -2.68 -13.34
N ARG A 57 2.04 -3.24 -13.89
CA ARG A 57 1.26 -2.58 -14.95
C ARG A 57 0.65 -1.26 -14.48
N ALA A 58 0.12 -1.23 -13.25
CA ALA A 58 -0.51 -0.04 -12.70
C ALA A 58 0.50 1.02 -12.24
N CYS A 59 1.62 0.60 -11.64
CA CYS A 59 2.55 1.50 -10.97
C CYS A 59 3.85 1.75 -11.74
N GLY A 60 4.38 0.74 -12.42
CA GLY A 60 5.67 0.75 -13.10
C GLY A 60 5.79 1.82 -14.19
N ILE A 61 4.68 2.28 -14.76
CA ILE A 61 4.72 3.42 -15.71
C ILE A 61 5.17 4.74 -15.05
N THR A 62 4.91 4.91 -13.75
CA THR A 62 5.20 6.13 -12.99
C THR A 62 6.30 5.97 -11.94
N HIS A 63 6.45 4.77 -11.39
CA HIS A 63 7.32 4.46 -10.25
C HIS A 63 8.12 3.18 -10.58
N ASN A 64 8.91 3.24 -11.64
CA ASN A 64 9.71 2.13 -12.17
C ASN A 64 11.00 1.92 -11.40
N THR A 65 10.92 1.85 -10.07
CA THR A 65 12.08 1.55 -9.23
C THR A 65 11.83 0.35 -8.34
N LYS A 66 12.90 -0.37 -7.99
CA LYS A 66 12.83 -1.59 -7.17
C LYS A 66 12.13 -1.31 -5.84
N SER A 67 12.50 -0.24 -5.13
CA SER A 67 11.89 0.06 -3.83
C SER A 67 10.41 0.43 -3.95
N ALA A 68 10.03 1.15 -5.01
CA ALA A 68 8.65 1.57 -5.20
C ALA A 68 7.72 0.41 -5.60
N LEU A 69 8.16 -0.48 -6.49
CA LEU A 69 7.39 -1.66 -6.87
C LEU A 69 7.36 -2.70 -5.76
N SER A 70 8.47 -2.90 -5.05
CA SER A 70 8.54 -3.75 -3.85
C SER A 70 7.53 -3.29 -2.78
N ALA A 71 7.53 -2.00 -2.45
CA ALA A 71 6.58 -1.41 -1.51
C ALA A 71 5.11 -1.54 -1.96
N GLY A 72 4.83 -1.27 -3.24
CA GLY A 72 3.48 -1.43 -3.79
C GLY A 72 2.98 -2.87 -3.72
N CYS A 73 3.83 -3.84 -4.06
CA CYS A 73 3.48 -5.25 -3.99
C CYS A 73 3.24 -5.70 -2.54
N ALA A 74 4.04 -5.23 -1.58
CA ALA A 74 3.87 -5.54 -0.17
C ALA A 74 2.50 -5.08 0.37
N ILE A 75 2.13 -3.82 0.08
CA ILE A 75 0.86 -3.25 0.51
C ILE A 75 -0.33 -3.93 -0.18
N ALA A 76 -0.23 -4.20 -1.47
CA ALA A 76 -1.28 -4.90 -2.20
C ALA A 76 -1.51 -6.33 -1.65
N ALA A 77 -0.43 -7.07 -1.38
CA ALA A 77 -0.51 -8.39 -0.77
C ALA A 77 -1.12 -8.35 0.64
N ALA A 78 -0.75 -7.34 1.45
CA ALA A 78 -1.34 -7.13 2.77
C ALA A 78 -2.85 -6.86 2.71
N PHE A 79 -3.32 -6.04 1.76
CA PHE A 79 -4.76 -5.85 1.52
C PHE A 79 -5.45 -7.16 1.13
N SER A 80 -4.84 -7.94 0.24
CA SER A 80 -5.39 -9.21 -0.23
C SER A 80 -5.62 -10.20 0.91
N ALA A 81 -4.64 -10.36 1.80
CA ALA A 81 -4.74 -11.21 2.99
C ALA A 81 -5.67 -10.64 4.07
N ALA A 82 -5.70 -9.30 4.24
CA ALA A 82 -6.58 -8.65 5.20
C ALA A 82 -8.07 -8.88 4.89
N ILE A 83 -8.45 -8.90 3.62
CA ILE A 83 -9.83 -9.14 3.18
C ILE A 83 -10.28 -10.58 3.44
N GLU A 84 -9.35 -11.54 3.33
CA GLU A 84 -9.60 -12.94 3.71
C GLU A 84 -9.44 -13.18 5.22
N VAL A 85 -9.21 -12.12 6.00
CA VAL A 85 -9.07 -12.16 7.45
C VAL A 85 -7.99 -13.17 7.90
N TRP A 86 -6.87 -13.23 7.16
CA TRP A 86 -5.74 -14.06 7.54
C TRP A 86 -5.17 -13.64 8.90
N GLU A 87 -4.53 -14.60 9.58
CA GLU A 87 -3.78 -14.35 10.80
C GLU A 87 -2.65 -13.34 10.55
N LEU A 88 -2.32 -12.56 11.58
CA LEU A 88 -1.39 -11.44 11.44
C LEU A 88 -0.03 -11.91 10.88
N GLU A 89 0.49 -13.03 11.38
CA GLU A 89 1.77 -13.56 10.92
C GLU A 89 1.76 -13.91 9.43
N ASP A 90 0.70 -14.56 8.94
CA ASP A 90 0.56 -14.94 7.53
C ASP A 90 0.36 -13.72 6.62
N LEU A 91 -0.41 -12.73 7.07
CA LEU A 91 -0.55 -11.44 6.39
C LEU A 91 0.80 -10.76 6.19
N ILE A 92 1.65 -10.76 7.21
CA ILE A 92 3.00 -10.19 7.11
C ILE A 92 3.90 -11.04 6.22
N ASN A 93 3.79 -12.37 6.29
CA ASN A 93 4.58 -13.27 5.44
C ASN A 93 4.29 -13.03 3.95
N ILE A 94 3.02 -12.94 3.56
CA ILE A 94 2.67 -12.68 2.15
C ILE A 94 3.02 -11.25 1.73
N ALA A 95 2.97 -10.25 2.63
CA ALA A 95 3.47 -8.91 2.35
C ALA A 95 4.99 -8.91 2.08
N ILE A 96 5.76 -9.70 2.84
CA ILE A 96 7.20 -9.90 2.61
C ILE A 96 7.43 -10.59 1.26
N GLU A 97 6.66 -11.64 0.95
CA GLU A 97 6.78 -12.33 -0.35
C GLU A 97 6.44 -11.41 -1.53
N GLY A 98 5.38 -10.62 -1.42
CA GLY A 98 5.03 -9.58 -2.38
C GLY A 98 6.18 -8.57 -2.56
N ALA A 99 6.82 -8.14 -1.48
CA ALA A 99 7.99 -7.26 -1.55
C ALA A 99 9.19 -7.92 -2.26
N GLU A 100 9.46 -9.21 -2.00
CA GLU A 100 10.54 -9.99 -2.63
C GLU A 100 10.32 -10.22 -4.13
N LEU A 101 9.07 -10.38 -4.55
CA LEU A 101 8.73 -10.46 -5.98
C LEU A 101 8.81 -9.08 -6.62
N GLY A 102 8.26 -8.05 -5.95
CA GLY A 102 8.24 -6.68 -6.44
C GLY A 102 9.62 -6.07 -6.64
N LYS A 103 10.61 -6.41 -5.79
CA LYS A 103 11.98 -5.89 -5.93
C LYS A 103 12.75 -6.44 -7.14
N LYS A 104 12.25 -7.52 -7.77
CA LYS A 104 12.79 -8.05 -9.03
C LYS A 104 12.32 -7.23 -10.24
N LEU A 105 11.39 -6.30 -10.01
CA LEU A 105 10.84 -5.40 -11.01
C LEU A 105 11.48 -4.01 -10.90
N GLY A 106 11.34 -3.22 -11.97
CA GLY A 106 11.82 -1.84 -12.00
C GLY A 106 13.34 -1.73 -11.99
N GLU A 107 13.82 -0.50 -12.00
CA GLU A 107 15.26 -0.23 -11.97
C GLU A 107 15.78 0.03 -10.56
N ASP A 108 17.07 -0.25 -10.36
CA ASP A 108 17.71 -0.04 -9.06
C ASP A 108 17.76 1.46 -8.72
N ASP A 109 17.32 1.79 -7.51
CA ASP A 109 17.33 3.14 -6.94
C ASP A 109 18.21 3.25 -5.70
N LEU A 110 19.00 2.21 -5.39
CA LEU A 110 19.90 2.13 -4.23
C LEU A 110 19.21 2.36 -2.88
N ALA A 111 17.88 2.26 -2.84
CA ALA A 111 17.10 2.42 -1.63
C ALA A 111 17.11 1.12 -0.79
N PRO A 112 16.85 1.22 0.53
CA PRO A 112 16.76 0.05 1.39
C PRO A 112 15.78 -1.01 0.89
N ASP A 113 16.17 -2.28 1.01
CA ASP A 113 15.33 -3.43 0.65
C ASP A 113 14.10 -3.51 1.58
N VAL A 114 12.90 -3.35 1.00
CA VAL A 114 11.62 -3.35 1.70
C VAL A 114 11.36 -4.69 2.37
N ALA A 115 11.59 -5.81 1.68
CA ALA A 115 11.38 -7.15 2.24
C ALA A 115 12.29 -7.41 3.44
N ARG A 116 13.56 -7.00 3.36
CA ARG A 116 14.50 -7.09 4.48
C ARG A 116 14.06 -6.25 5.66
N ARG A 117 13.56 -5.03 5.43
CA ARG A 117 13.00 -4.17 6.48
C ARG A 117 11.76 -4.80 7.13
N LEU A 118 10.86 -5.39 6.34
CA LEU A 118 9.67 -6.06 6.86
C LEU A 118 10.02 -7.31 7.67
N LYS A 119 11.03 -8.10 7.27
CA LYS A 119 11.54 -9.21 8.08
C LYS A 119 12.10 -8.74 9.42
N TRP A 120 12.84 -7.63 9.43
CA TRP A 120 13.30 -7.00 10.66
C TRP A 120 12.14 -6.52 11.55
N LEU A 121 11.14 -5.85 10.97
CA LEU A 121 9.95 -5.40 11.70
C LEU A 121 9.17 -6.57 12.29
N LYS A 122 8.92 -7.62 11.50
CA LYS A 122 8.26 -8.84 11.97
C LYS A 122 8.96 -9.38 13.23
N LYS A 123 10.31 -9.46 13.20
CA LYS A 123 11.11 -9.89 14.34
C LYS A 123 10.97 -8.94 15.54
N GLU A 124 11.08 -7.63 15.31
CA GLU A 124 11.01 -6.66 16.41
C GLU A 124 9.64 -6.59 17.06
N VAL A 125 8.55 -6.75 16.30
CA VAL A 125 7.18 -6.58 16.80
C VAL A 125 6.58 -7.89 17.32
N LEU A 126 6.80 -9.02 16.65
CA LEU A 126 6.17 -10.29 17.06
C LEU A 126 6.94 -11.02 18.17
N GLU A 127 8.25 -10.76 18.31
CA GLU A 127 9.07 -11.42 19.33
C GLU A 127 9.32 -10.55 20.56
N LYS A 128 8.95 -9.27 20.53
CA LYS A 128 9.24 -8.30 21.60
C LYS A 128 8.06 -7.35 21.78
N GLU A 129 7.89 -6.87 23.01
CA GLU A 129 6.97 -5.78 23.29
C GLU A 129 7.64 -4.44 22.93
N VAL A 130 7.26 -3.86 21.78
CA VAL A 130 7.81 -2.60 21.27
C VAL A 130 6.70 -1.64 20.86
N SER A 131 6.90 -0.35 21.11
CA SER A 131 6.03 0.70 20.60
C SER A 131 6.51 1.21 19.24
N ILE A 132 5.63 1.93 18.53
CA ILE A 132 6.01 2.63 17.30
C ILE A 132 7.13 3.66 17.53
N LEU A 133 7.20 4.26 18.72
CA LEU A 133 8.25 5.21 19.09
C LEU A 133 9.61 4.52 19.23
N ASP A 134 9.65 3.30 19.79
CA ASP A 134 10.86 2.49 19.88
C ASP A 134 11.39 2.13 18.49
N LEU A 135 10.50 1.76 17.57
CA LEU A 135 10.86 1.49 16.17
C LEU A 135 11.39 2.75 15.46
N ARG A 136 10.82 3.92 15.77
CA ARG A 136 11.28 5.19 15.20
C ARG A 136 12.69 5.55 15.67
N ILE A 137 13.01 5.35 16.95
CA ILE A 137 14.38 5.51 17.49
C ILE A 137 15.37 4.59 16.75
N LYS A 138 14.92 3.40 16.32
CA LYS A 138 15.69 2.44 15.53
C LYS A 138 15.72 2.73 14.02
N GLY A 139 15.17 3.86 13.56
CA GLY A 139 15.23 4.28 12.15
C GLY A 139 14.03 3.87 11.29
N LEU A 140 12.87 3.60 11.90
CA LEU A 140 11.59 3.50 11.19
C LEU A 140 10.95 4.90 11.07
N ASN A 141 11.17 5.57 9.95
CA ASN A 141 10.65 6.92 9.72
C ASN A 141 9.32 6.91 8.95
N PRO A 142 8.34 7.78 9.30
CA PRO A 142 7.10 7.95 8.55
C PRO A 142 7.34 8.83 7.29
N GLY A 143 8.19 8.36 6.37
CA GLY A 143 8.69 9.15 5.23
C GLY A 143 7.87 9.01 3.93
N PHE A 144 8.12 9.95 3.01
CA PHE A 144 7.50 9.99 1.67
C PHE A 144 8.01 8.90 0.71
N GLN A 145 9.24 8.42 0.91
CA GLN A 145 9.80 7.38 0.06
C GLN A 145 8.97 6.09 0.20
N ALA A 146 8.81 5.35 -0.88
CA ALA A 146 7.95 4.16 -0.90
C ALA A 146 8.36 3.13 0.16
N TRP A 147 9.67 2.92 0.34
CA TRP A 147 10.21 2.02 1.35
C TRP A 147 9.99 2.51 2.79
N GLU A 148 9.98 3.81 3.03
CA GLU A 148 9.70 4.39 4.36
C GLU A 148 8.20 4.24 4.67
N GLY A 149 7.35 4.82 3.82
CA GLY A 149 5.91 4.87 4.05
C GLY A 149 5.27 3.50 4.14
N ALA A 150 5.64 2.56 3.26
CA ALA A 150 5.08 1.20 3.29
C ALA A 150 5.54 0.40 4.51
N THR A 151 6.82 0.51 4.90
CA THR A 151 7.32 -0.21 6.09
C THR A 151 6.74 0.38 7.38
N PHE A 152 6.56 1.70 7.45
CA PHE A 152 5.89 2.34 8.58
C PHE A 152 4.41 1.93 8.66
N ALA A 153 3.70 1.93 7.54
CA ALA A 153 2.30 1.51 7.51
C ALA A 153 2.13 0.05 7.94
N LEU A 154 3.00 -0.86 7.48
CA LEU A 154 2.95 -2.27 7.88
C LEU A 154 3.39 -2.49 9.33
N ALA A 155 4.26 -1.64 9.90
CA ALA A 155 4.52 -1.67 11.34
C ALA A 155 3.27 -1.30 12.15
N LEU A 156 2.48 -0.32 11.70
CA LEU A 156 1.19 -0.01 12.34
C LEU A 156 0.20 -1.17 12.23
N VAL A 157 0.16 -1.88 11.09
CA VAL A 157 -0.66 -3.09 10.94
C VAL A 157 -0.25 -4.19 11.92
N MET A 158 1.05 -4.31 12.25
CA MET A 158 1.53 -5.27 13.26
C MET A 158 1.20 -4.86 14.70
N LEU A 159 1.05 -3.56 14.98
CA LEU A 159 0.91 -3.01 16.34
C LEU A 159 -0.54 -2.73 16.75
N TYR A 160 -1.48 -2.65 15.79
CA TYR A 160 -2.84 -2.21 16.05
C TYR A 160 -3.88 -3.12 15.39
N GLU A 161 -4.91 -3.46 16.15
CA GLU A 161 -6.14 -4.12 15.66
C GLU A 161 -7.31 -3.12 15.52
N ASN A 162 -7.08 -1.84 15.83
CA ASN A 162 -8.08 -0.79 15.76
C ASN A 162 -7.69 0.26 14.71
N ALA A 163 -8.48 0.35 13.63
CA ALA A 163 -8.20 1.25 12.51
C ALA A 163 -8.20 2.72 12.93
N ARG A 164 -9.08 3.14 13.86
CA ARG A 164 -9.10 4.50 14.38
C ARG A 164 -7.78 4.84 15.07
N GLU A 165 -7.29 3.95 15.92
CA GLU A 165 -6.07 4.17 16.70
C GLU A 165 -4.84 4.21 15.79
N ALA A 166 -4.74 3.28 14.84
CA ALA A 166 -3.65 3.27 13.86
C ALA A 166 -3.63 4.53 12.98
N ILE A 167 -4.80 4.99 12.53
CA ILE A 167 -4.92 6.24 11.75
C ILE A 167 -4.49 7.44 12.59
N LEU A 168 -4.97 7.56 13.83
CA LEU A 168 -4.57 8.65 14.72
C LEU A 168 -3.07 8.59 15.03
N CYS A 169 -2.51 7.39 15.21
CA CYS A 169 -1.09 7.20 15.39
C CYS A 169 -0.29 7.69 14.18
N ALA A 170 -0.64 7.23 12.97
CA ALA A 170 -0.01 7.67 11.72
C ALA A 170 -0.03 9.21 11.57
N VAL A 171 -1.18 9.83 11.81
CA VAL A 171 -1.34 11.29 11.69
C VAL A 171 -0.49 12.04 12.72
N ASN A 172 -0.44 11.57 13.97
CA ASN A 172 0.33 12.22 15.03
C ASN A 172 1.85 11.98 14.93
N MET A 173 2.29 10.93 14.22
CA MET A 173 3.72 10.70 13.95
C MET A 173 4.30 11.65 12.91
N GLY A 174 3.45 12.36 12.15
CA GLY A 174 3.86 13.32 11.13
C GLY A 174 4.53 12.67 9.92
N GLY A 175 5.28 13.47 9.14
CA GLY A 175 5.87 13.01 7.88
C GLY A 175 4.82 12.86 6.79
N ASP A 176 4.82 11.75 6.06
CA ASP A 176 3.82 11.44 5.03
C ASP A 176 2.56 10.78 5.64
N ALA A 177 1.91 11.58 6.49
CA ALA A 177 0.84 11.13 7.38
C ALA A 177 -0.39 10.59 6.64
N ASP A 178 -0.83 11.25 5.57
CA ASP A 178 -2.03 10.86 4.83
C ASP A 178 -1.84 9.53 4.09
N SER A 179 -0.70 9.34 3.43
CA SER A 179 -0.39 8.09 2.72
C SER A 179 -0.27 6.91 3.69
N ILE A 180 0.43 7.10 4.81
CA ILE A 180 0.61 6.07 5.83
C ILE A 180 -0.73 5.73 6.49
N ALA A 181 -1.53 6.73 6.87
CA ALA A 181 -2.85 6.52 7.46
C ALA A 181 -3.80 5.79 6.49
N ALA A 182 -3.77 6.13 5.20
CA ALA A 182 -4.58 5.46 4.18
C ALA A 182 -4.19 3.98 4.02
N MET A 183 -2.89 3.68 3.96
CA MET A 183 -2.40 2.30 3.83
C MET A 183 -2.70 1.47 5.10
N ALA A 184 -2.25 1.92 6.27
CA ALA A 184 -2.43 1.18 7.52
C ALA A 184 -3.90 1.07 7.90
N GLY A 185 -4.63 2.18 7.88
CA GLY A 185 -6.06 2.22 8.20
C GLY A 185 -6.90 1.37 7.25
N GLY A 186 -6.57 1.36 5.95
CA GLY A 186 -7.23 0.51 4.97
C GLY A 186 -7.02 -0.99 5.24
N ILE A 187 -5.78 -1.41 5.50
CA ILE A 187 -5.47 -2.82 5.79
C ILE A 187 -6.13 -3.26 7.10
N ILE A 188 -6.04 -2.46 8.16
CA ILE A 188 -6.62 -2.80 9.48
C ILE A 188 -8.15 -2.82 9.39
N SER A 189 -8.78 -1.85 8.72
CA SER A 189 -10.24 -1.84 8.58
C SER A 189 -10.79 -2.94 7.68
N ALA A 190 -9.98 -3.51 6.77
CA ALA A 190 -10.38 -4.70 6.04
C ALA A 190 -10.52 -5.93 6.95
N ARG A 191 -9.68 -6.06 7.99
CA ARG A 191 -9.79 -7.13 9.02
C ARG A 191 -10.83 -6.79 10.10
N PHE A 192 -10.85 -5.53 10.52
CA PHE A 192 -11.64 -5.06 11.66
C PHE A 192 -12.54 -3.87 11.27
N PRO A 193 -13.54 -4.09 10.40
CA PRO A 193 -14.32 -2.99 9.80
C PRO A 193 -15.08 -2.15 10.82
N SER A 194 -15.51 -2.75 11.93
CA SER A 194 -16.21 -2.06 13.02
C SER A 194 -15.37 -1.01 13.74
N THR A 195 -14.03 -1.07 13.61
CA THR A 195 -13.11 -0.14 14.27
C THR A 195 -12.94 1.19 13.52
N LEU A 196 -13.40 1.26 12.27
CA LEU A 196 -13.37 2.49 11.48
C LEU A 196 -14.56 3.40 11.84
N PRO A 197 -14.34 4.64 12.30
CA PRO A 197 -15.44 5.48 12.77
C PRO A 197 -16.42 5.86 11.66
N ILE A 198 -17.70 5.52 11.84
CA ILE A 198 -18.79 5.84 10.89
C ILE A 198 -18.85 7.33 10.56
N ARG A 199 -18.56 8.20 11.54
CA ARG A 199 -18.52 9.66 11.33
C ARG A 199 -17.45 10.08 10.32
N TRP A 200 -16.29 9.40 10.29
CA TRP A 200 -15.22 9.68 9.33
C TRP A 200 -15.64 9.26 7.92
N ILE A 201 -16.17 8.04 7.77
CA ILE A 201 -16.71 7.53 6.51
C ILE A 201 -17.77 8.48 5.95
N SER A 202 -18.74 8.87 6.80
CA SER A 202 -19.83 9.78 6.43
C SER A 202 -19.32 11.15 5.98
N THR A 203 -18.28 11.66 6.63
CA THR A 203 -17.67 12.95 6.27
C THR A 203 -17.00 12.87 4.89
N VAL A 204 -16.20 11.83 4.64
CA VAL A 204 -15.51 11.64 3.36
C VAL A 204 -16.52 11.50 2.21
N LYS A 205 -17.56 10.66 2.40
CA LYS A 205 -18.63 10.46 1.40
C LYS A 205 -19.34 11.76 1.06
N ARG A 206 -19.73 12.53 2.09
CA ARG A 206 -20.48 13.79 1.94
C ARG A 206 -19.67 14.87 1.21
N VAL A 207 -18.38 14.99 1.51
CA VAL A 207 -17.53 16.06 0.93
C VAL A 207 -17.10 15.74 -0.50
N ASN A 208 -16.89 14.47 -0.84
CA ASN A 208 -16.26 14.08 -2.11
C ASN A 208 -17.23 13.50 -3.16
N ASN A 209 -18.51 13.33 -2.83
CA ASN A 209 -19.51 12.72 -3.72
C ASN A 209 -19.04 11.38 -4.34
N LEU A 210 -18.44 10.53 -3.51
CA LEU A 210 -17.85 9.25 -3.93
C LEU A 210 -18.85 8.11 -3.82
N ARG A 211 -19.00 7.34 -4.91
CA ARG A 211 -19.78 6.09 -4.96
C ARG A 211 -18.94 4.90 -4.47
N MET A 212 -18.49 4.95 -3.22
CA MET A 212 -17.55 3.96 -2.67
C MET A 212 -18.15 2.55 -2.60
N GLU A 213 -19.45 2.44 -2.30
CA GLU A 213 -20.14 1.14 -2.24
C GLU A 213 -20.20 0.46 -3.61
N GLU A 214 -20.54 1.20 -4.67
CA GLU A 214 -20.59 0.66 -6.03
C GLU A 214 -19.20 0.23 -6.52
N LEU A 215 -18.17 1.02 -6.21
CA LEU A 215 -16.79 0.68 -6.53
C LEU A 215 -16.33 -0.59 -5.79
N ALA A 216 -16.57 -0.65 -4.48
CA ALA A 216 -16.21 -1.82 -3.68
C ALA A 216 -16.92 -3.09 -4.18
N ALA A 217 -18.23 -3.02 -4.45
CA ALA A 217 -19.00 -4.14 -4.99
C ALA A 217 -18.46 -4.61 -6.35
N SER A 218 -18.06 -3.68 -7.22
CA SER A 218 -17.48 -4.01 -8.53
C SER A 218 -16.12 -4.70 -8.40
N LEU A 219 -15.26 -4.24 -7.50
CA LEU A 219 -13.95 -4.87 -7.24
C LEU A 219 -14.11 -6.28 -6.66
N VAL A 220 -15.05 -6.47 -5.73
CA VAL A 220 -15.37 -7.78 -5.16
C VAL A 220 -15.95 -8.72 -6.22
N ALA A 221 -16.80 -8.22 -7.13
CA ALA A 221 -17.32 -9.02 -8.23
C ALA A 221 -16.20 -9.56 -9.13
N ILE A 222 -15.16 -8.75 -9.41
CA ILE A 222 -13.98 -9.21 -10.14
C ILE A 222 -13.22 -10.26 -9.33
N ARG A 223 -13.00 -10.05 -8.03
CA ARG A 223 -12.34 -11.04 -7.15
C ARG A 223 -13.00 -12.41 -7.19
N LEU A 224 -14.33 -12.42 -7.16
CA LEU A 224 -15.13 -13.64 -7.16
C LEU A 224 -15.23 -14.28 -8.55
N SER A 225 -15.00 -13.51 -9.62
CA SER A 225 -14.90 -14.05 -10.97
C SER A 225 -13.59 -14.82 -11.13
N LYS A 226 -13.67 -16.12 -11.48
CA LYS A 226 -12.50 -16.96 -11.77
C LYS A 226 -11.89 -16.64 -13.15
N ILE A 227 -11.65 -15.36 -13.43
CA ILE A 227 -10.87 -14.94 -14.61
C ILE A 227 -9.40 -15.19 -14.31
#